data_AF-A0A3M1ZGJ8-F1
#
_entry.id   AF-A0A3M1ZGJ8-F1
#
_cell.length_a   1.000
_cell.length_b   1.000
_cell.length_c   1.000
_cell.angle_alpha   90.00
_cell.angle_beta   90.00
_cell.angle_gamma   90.00
#
_symmetry.space_group_name_H-M   'P 1'
#
loop_
_entity.id
_entity.type
_entity.pdbx_description
1 polymer ?
#
loop_
_entity_poly.entity_id
_entity_poly.type
_entity_poly.pdbx_seq_one_letter_code
_entity_poly.pdbx_strand_id
1 'polypeptide(L)' 'WIENGEFVGPVGGVTIATTLGDLLKNITQVGNDLRMVPIFGNIGVPTLRVDNVTIGGT' A
#
# COMPACT_ATOMS: atom_id res chain seq x y z
N TRP A 1 -5.82 5.49 -8.51
CA TRP A 1 -6.01 6.78 -7.82
C TRP A 1 -7.32 6.71 -7.03
N ILE A 2 -7.41 7.38 -5.88
CA ILE A 2 -8.61 7.38 -5.03
C ILE A 2 -9.01 8.83 -4.77
N GLU A 3 -10.25 9.18 -5.09
CA GLU A 3 -10.85 10.49 -4.79
C GLU A 3 -12.19 10.27 -4.10
N ASN A 4 -12.46 11.01 -3.02
CA ASN A 4 -13.70 10.91 -2.25
C ASN A 4 -14.08 9.47 -1.81
N GLY A 5 -13.08 8.60 -1.63
CA GLY A 5 -13.28 7.21 -1.23
C GLY A 5 -13.52 6.22 -2.37
N GLU A 6 -13.49 6.67 -3.63
CA GLU A 6 -13.74 5.83 -4.81
C GLU A 6 -12.52 5.75 -5.72
N PHE A 7 -12.34 4.60 -6.39
CA PHE A 7 -11.32 4.43 -7.42
C PHE A 7 -11.75 5.13 -8.71
N VAL A 8 -11.04 6.19 -9.09
CA VAL A 8 -11.42 7.01 -10.25
C VAL A 8 -10.64 6.70 -11.52
N GLY A 9 -9.56 5.92 -11.43
CA GLY A 9 -8.80 5.52 -12.62
C GLY A 9 -7.43 4.87 -12.33
N PRO A 10 -6.86 4.19 -13.33
CA PRO A 10 -5.52 3.62 -13.26
C PRO A 10 -4.45 4.71 -13.29
N VAL A 11 -3.33 4.46 -12.61
CA VAL A 11 -2.13 5.30 -12.66
C VAL A 11 -0.95 4.37 -12.94
N GLY A 12 -0.06 4.77 -13.83
CA GLY A 12 1.13 4.00 -14.21
C GLY A 12 2.41 4.82 -14.03
N GLY A 13 3.55 4.14 -14.02
CA GLY A 13 4.86 4.80 -14.06
C GLY A 13 5.20 5.59 -12.78
N VAL A 14 4.78 5.11 -11.61
CA VAL A 14 5.08 5.76 -10.32
C VAL A 14 6.17 5.03 -9.55
N THR A 15 6.97 5.78 -8.82
CA THR A 15 7.91 5.29 -7.82
C THR A 15 7.41 5.64 -6.42
N ILE A 16 7.48 4.70 -5.50
CA ILE A 16 7.17 4.94 -4.09
C ILE A 16 8.49 5.04 -3.31
N ALA A 17 8.66 6.10 -2.51
CA ALA A 17 9.86 6.34 -1.71
C ALA A 17 9.52 6.49 -0.22
N THR A 18 10.15 5.66 0.62
CA THR A 18 10.05 5.71 2.09
C THR A 18 11.16 4.87 2.73
N THR A 19 11.47 5.10 4.00
CA THR A 19 12.23 4.14 4.80
C THR A 19 11.29 3.03 5.29
N LEU A 20 11.84 1.85 5.61
CA LEU A 20 11.04 0.76 6.16
C LEU A 20 10.43 1.12 7.53
N GLY A 21 11.20 1.80 8.39
CA GLY A 21 10.72 2.19 9.72
C GLY A 21 9.54 3.16 9.64
N ASP A 22 9.61 4.13 8.73
CA ASP A 22 8.52 5.10 8.54
C ASP A 22 7.32 4.45 7.88
N LEU A 23 7.52 3.54 6.92
CA LEU A 23 6.43 2.78 6.31
C LEU A 23 5.62 2.05 7.39
N LEU A 24 6.29 1.32 8.30
CA LEU A 24 5.65 0.55 9.35
C LEU A 24 4.93 1.43 10.38
N LYS A 25 5.52 2.57 10.76
CA LYS A 25 4.94 3.50 11.73
C LYS A 25 3.71 4.24 11.18
N ASN A 26 3.62 4.43 9.87
CA ASN A 26 2.52 5.14 9.23
C ASN A 26 1.39 4.22 8.74
N ILE A 27 1.38 2.94 9.13
CA ILE A 27 0.21 2.07 8.91
C ILE A 27 -0.92 2.54 9.82
N THR A 28 -1.98 3.11 9.25
CA THR A 28 -3.11 3.67 10.02
C THR A 28 -4.36 2.80 9.99
N GLN A 29 -4.48 1.89 9.03
CA GLN A 29 -5.57 0.92 8.97
C GLN A 29 -5.07 -0.44 8.48
N VAL A 30 -5.64 -1.50 9.05
CA VAL A 30 -5.37 -2.90 8.70
C VAL A 30 -6.70 -3.57 8.36
N GLY A 31 -6.79 -4.13 7.16
CA GLY A 31 -7.95 -4.88 6.70
C GLY A 31 -8.11 -6.23 7.41
N ASN A 32 -9.32 -6.76 7.40
CA ASN A 32 -9.64 -8.10 7.91
C ASN A 32 -9.51 -9.19 6.83
N ASP A 33 -8.85 -8.87 5.71
CA ASP A 33 -8.82 -9.63 4.46
C ASP A 33 -7.43 -10.25 4.20
N LEU A 34 -6.82 -10.84 5.23
CA LEU A 34 -5.51 -11.49 5.12
C LEU A 34 -5.48 -12.51 3.98
N ARG A 35 -4.53 -12.32 3.04
CA ARG A 35 -4.25 -13.30 1.98
C ARG A 35 -2.82 -13.79 2.11
N MET A 36 -2.67 -15.10 2.03
CA MET A 36 -1.36 -15.74 1.86
C MET A 36 -0.91 -15.59 0.41
N VAL A 37 0.38 -15.42 0.17
CA VAL A 37 0.97 -15.34 -1.17
C VAL A 37 1.77 -16.62 -1.43
N PRO A 38 1.15 -17.69 -1.99
CA PRO A 38 1.70 -19.04 -1.93
C PRO A 38 3.04 -19.20 -2.66
N ILE A 39 3.27 -18.40 -3.71
CA ILE A 39 4.50 -18.44 -4.51
C ILE A 39 5.73 -17.89 -3.77
N PHE A 40 5.54 -17.16 -2.67
CA PHE A 40 6.61 -16.60 -1.86
C PHE A 40 6.73 -17.27 -0.47
N GLY A 41 6.20 -18.50 -0.32
CA GLY A 41 6.27 -19.27 0.93
C GLY A 41 5.27 -18.78 1.99
N ASN A 42 5.70 -18.72 3.25
CA ASN A 42 4.86 -18.35 4.40
C ASN A 42 4.74 -16.82 4.58
N ILE A 43 4.41 -16.11 3.49
CA ILE A 43 4.19 -14.66 3.51
C ILE A 43 2.70 -14.41 3.29
N GLY A 44 2.10 -13.63 4.17
CA GLY A 44 0.72 -13.18 4.04
C GLY A 44 0.60 -11.73 4.48
N VAL A 45 -0.31 -10.99 3.84
CA VAL A 45 -0.58 -9.59 4.17
C VAL A 45 -2.06 -9.30 3.93
N PRO A 46 -2.74 -8.57 4.82
CA PRO A 46 -4.05 -8.01 4.54
C PRO A 46 -3.91 -6.74 3.69
N THR A 47 -5.03 -6.10 3.35
CA THR A 47 -4.98 -4.73 2.81
C THR A 47 -4.48 -3.76 3.90
N LEU A 48 -3.53 -2.89 3.57
CA LEU A 48 -2.97 -1.88 4.48
C LEU A 48 -3.19 -0.48 3.94
N ARG A 49 -3.55 0.45 4.83
CA ARG A 49 -3.47 1.88 4.57
C ARG A 49 -2.20 2.43 5.20
N VAL A 50 -1.35 3.03 4.37
CA VAL A 50 -0.13 3.71 4.82
C VAL A 50 -0.26 5.18 4.48
N ASP A 51 -0.27 6.02 5.51
CA ASP A 51 -0.30 7.47 5.32
C ASP A 51 1.14 8.00 5.10
N ASN A 52 1.26 9.25 4.62
CA ASN A 52 2.54 9.95 4.46
C ASN A 52 3.59 9.24 3.57
N VAL A 53 3.15 8.53 2.54
CA VAL A 53 4.05 7.94 1.54
C VAL A 53 4.39 8.96 0.45
N THR A 54 5.66 9.05 0.08
CA THR A 54 6.07 9.87 -1.08
C THR A 54 5.86 9.09 -2.37
N ILE A 55 5.10 9.67 -3.30
CA ILE A 55 4.83 9.12 -4.63
C ILE A 55 5.50 10.03 -5.66
N GLY A 56 6.49 9.51 -6.37
CA GLY A 56 7.10 10.18 -7.52
C GLY A 56 6.45 9.70 -8.81
N GLY A 57 6.04 10.63 -9.67
CA GLY A 57 5.47 10.37 -10.99
C GLY A 57 5.65 11.58 -11.91
N THR A 58 5.25 11.44 -13.17
CA THR A 58 5.23 12.53 -14.16
C THR A 58 3.87 13.22 -14.22
#